data_AF-A0A160NYW7-F1
#
_entry.id   AF-A0A160NYW7-F1
#
_cell.length_a   1.000
_cell.length_b   1.000
_cell.length_c   1.000
_cell.angle_alpha   90.00
_cell.angle_beta   90.00
_cell.angle_gamma   90.00
#
_symmetry.space_group_name_H-M   'P 1'
#
loop_
_entity.id
_entity.type
_entity.pdbx_description
1 polymer ?
#
loop_
_entity_poly.entity_id
_entity_poly.type
_entity_poly.pdbx_seq_one_letter_code
_entity_poly.pdbx_strand_id
1 'polypeptide(L)' 'MGLRTGGLWGRIGSGESPLTGGGTPVRTLPGDYPAFYAAVAAALRGTGPNPVPAAEAAAALAVLEAARRSAREGVTVTL' A
#
# COMPACT_ATOMS: atom_id res chain seq x y z
N MET A 1 -12.71 -16.30 -19.55
CA MET A 1 -13.22 -15.84 -18.23
C MET A 1 -12.64 -16.79 -17.19
N GLY A 2 -11.49 -16.42 -16.60
CA GLY A 2 -10.68 -17.33 -15.78
C GLY A 2 -10.82 -17.03 -14.29
N LEU A 3 -11.52 -17.90 -13.58
CA LEU A 3 -11.63 -17.84 -12.12
C LEU A 3 -10.31 -18.31 -11.52
N ARG A 4 -9.51 -17.40 -10.94
CA ARG A 4 -8.41 -17.78 -10.06
C ARG A 4 -8.98 -18.13 -8.69
N THR A 5 -9.40 -19.38 -8.52
CA THR A 5 -9.82 -19.92 -7.22
C THR A 5 -8.59 -20.25 -6.38
N GLY A 6 -7.92 -19.21 -5.89
CA GLY A 6 -6.75 -19.35 -5.02
C GLY A 6 -6.26 -17.97 -4.58
N GLY A 7 -6.60 -17.56 -3.36
CA GLY A 7 -6.11 -16.31 -2.78
C GLY A 7 -7.16 -15.35 -2.23
N LEU A 8 -8.32 -15.83 -1.76
CA LEU A 8 -9.30 -15.02 -1.04
C LEU A 8 -8.95 -14.79 0.44
N TRP A 9 -7.76 -15.22 0.89
CA TRP A 9 -7.33 -15.15 2.28
C TRP A 9 -5.87 -14.69 2.38
N GLY A 10 -5.63 -13.67 3.19
CA GLY A 10 -4.30 -13.21 3.63
C GLY A 10 -4.14 -13.42 5.15
N ARG A 11 -2.99 -13.02 5.72
CA ARG A 11 -2.76 -13.09 7.18
C ARG A 11 -2.30 -11.73 7.72
N ILE A 12 -2.83 -11.31 8.87
CA ILE A 12 -2.42 -10.08 9.58
C ILE A 12 -1.77 -10.45 10.91
N GLY A 13 -0.56 -9.96 11.17
CA GLY A 13 0.18 -10.17 12.43
C GLY A 13 1.33 -9.18 12.58
N SER A 14 1.82 -8.99 13.80
CA SER A 14 2.84 -7.99 14.16
C SER A 14 4.08 -8.63 14.83
N GLY A 15 4.54 -9.77 14.32
CA GLY A 15 5.69 -10.47 14.91
C GLY A 15 6.12 -11.69 14.12
N GLU A 16 5.42 -12.82 14.29
CA GLU A 16 5.75 -14.04 13.56
C GLU A 16 5.33 -13.98 12.09
N SER A 17 6.18 -14.55 11.24
CA SER A 17 5.94 -14.61 9.81
C SER A 17 4.67 -15.43 9.51
N PRO A 18 3.83 -14.99 8.55
CA PRO A 18 2.77 -15.82 7.98
C PRO A 18 3.23 -17.17 7.43
N LEU A 19 4.53 -17.32 7.16
CA LEU A 19 5.15 -18.56 6.71
C LEU A 19 5.46 -19.52 7.87
N THR A 20 5.62 -19.01 9.09
CA THR A 20 5.89 -19.81 10.32
C THR A 20 4.63 -20.05 11.16
N GLY A 21 3.45 -19.69 10.65
CA GLY A 21 2.16 -19.86 11.33
C GLY A 21 1.63 -18.60 12.03
N GLY A 22 2.33 -17.47 11.92
CA GLY A 22 1.91 -16.20 12.50
C GLY A 22 0.75 -15.53 11.77
N GLY A 23 -0.08 -14.81 12.52
CA GLY A 23 -1.12 -13.92 11.99
C GLY A 23 -2.49 -14.57 11.74
N THR A 24 -3.54 -13.78 11.92
CA THR A 24 -4.93 -14.23 11.77
C THR A 24 -5.34 -14.22 10.30
N PRO A 25 -5.97 -15.29 9.78
CA PRO A 25 -6.46 -15.30 8.40
C PRO A 25 -7.59 -14.30 8.22
N VAL A 26 -7.49 -13.47 7.18
CA VAL A 26 -8.49 -12.46 6.81
C VAL A 26 -8.84 -12.57 5.34
N ARG A 27 -10.10 -12.33 5.01
CA ARG A 27 -10.55 -12.38 3.62
C ARG A 27 -9.96 -11.20 2.84
N THR A 28 -9.33 -11.47 1.69
CA THR A 28 -8.83 -10.42 0.79
C THR A 28 -9.93 -9.95 -0.14
N LEU A 29 -9.87 -8.67 -0.52
CA LEU A 29 -10.65 -8.14 -1.63
C LEU A 29 -9.92 -8.44 -2.95
N PRO A 30 -10.64 -8.65 -4.07
CA PRO A 30 -10.02 -8.64 -5.39
C PRO A 30 -9.31 -7.30 -5.64
N GLY A 31 -8.10 -7.34 -6.22
CA GLY A 31 -7.41 -6.12 -6.61
C GLY A 31 -8.09 -5.45 -7.81
N ASP A 32 -8.05 -4.11 -7.86
CA ASP A 32 -8.61 -3.30 -8.95
C ASP A 32 -7.58 -2.26 -9.44
N TYR A 33 -6.51 -2.75 -10.07
CA TYR A 33 -5.52 -1.88 -10.71
C TYR A 33 -6.12 -1.00 -11.84
N PRO A 34 -7.10 -1.46 -12.64
CA PRO A 34 -7.76 -0.61 -13.64
C PRO A 34 -8.41 0.66 -13.08
N ALA A 35 -8.93 0.63 -11.85
CA ALA A 35 -9.52 1.82 -11.22
C ALA A 35 -8.55 3.02 -11.14
N PHE A 36 -7.26 2.78 -10.94
CA PHE A 36 -6.26 3.85 -10.93
C PHE A 36 -6.21 4.60 -12.26
N TYR A 37 -6.14 3.88 -13.38
CA TYR A 37 -6.09 4.50 -14.71
C TYR A 37 -7.42 5.15 -15.10
N ALA A 38 -8.54 4.59 -14.68
CA ALA A 38 -9.85 5.22 -14.87
C ALA A 38 -9.90 6.59 -14.18
N ALA A 39 -9.39 6.67 -12.95
CA ALA A 39 -9.30 7.93 -12.20
C ALA A 39 -8.30 8.92 -12.81
N VAL A 40 -7.13 8.46 -13.29
CA VAL A 40 -6.18 9.31 -14.04
C VAL A 40 -6.85 9.91 -15.27
N ALA A 41 -7.57 9.10 -16.04
CA ALA A 41 -8.27 9.57 -17.24
C ALA A 41 -9.36 10.60 -16.90
N ALA A 42 -10.08 10.43 -15.79
CA ALA A 42 -11.04 11.41 -15.29
C ALA A 42 -10.35 12.72 -14.85
N ALA A 43 -9.22 12.64 -14.16
CA ALA A 43 -8.44 13.79 -13.74
C ALA A 43 -7.94 14.63 -14.94
N LEU A 44 -7.41 13.96 -15.96
CA LEU A 44 -6.95 14.61 -17.19
C LEU A 44 -8.08 15.32 -17.95
N ARG A 45 -9.32 14.85 -17.82
CA ARG A 45 -10.52 15.48 -18.40
C ARG A 45 -11.16 16.52 -17.49
N GLY A 46 -10.63 16.76 -16.29
CA GLY A 46 -11.23 17.65 -15.29
C GLY A 46 -12.53 17.14 -14.68
N THR A 47 -12.86 15.84 -14.85
CA THR A 47 -14.11 15.23 -14.34
C THR A 47 -13.90 14.45 -13.04
N GLY A 48 -12.73 14.55 -12.43
CA GLY A 48 -12.40 13.88 -11.18
C GLY A 48 -11.08 14.39 -10.59
N PRO A 49 -10.77 14.07 -9.32
CA PRO A 49 -9.50 14.42 -8.71
C PRO A 49 -8.37 13.52 -9.23
N ASN A 50 -7.13 13.98 -9.09
CA ASN A 50 -5.96 13.13 -9.27
C ASN A 50 -6.00 11.99 -8.22
N PRO A 51 -6.00 10.70 -8.62
CA PRO A 51 -6.09 9.57 -7.68
C PRO A 51 -4.91 9.46 -6.73
N VAL A 52 -3.74 9.99 -7.10
CA VAL A 52 -2.55 10.06 -6.23
C VAL A 52 -1.87 11.42 -6.46
N PRO A 53 -2.20 12.43 -5.66
CA PRO A 53 -1.53 13.72 -5.70
C PRO A 53 -0.01 13.62 -5.43
N ALA A 54 0.78 14.47 -6.08
CA ALA A 54 2.23 14.48 -5.90
C ALA A 54 2.67 14.73 -4.44
N ALA A 55 1.88 15.49 -3.68
CA ALA A 55 2.12 15.75 -2.27
C ALA A 55 2.06 14.48 -1.41
N GLU A 56 1.16 13.55 -1.71
CA GLU A 56 1.07 12.27 -0.98
C GLU A 56 2.27 11.38 -1.28
N ALA A 57 2.74 11.35 -2.53
CA ALA A 57 3.98 10.66 -2.89
C ALA A 57 5.20 11.27 -2.18
N ALA A 58 5.27 12.60 -2.09
CA ALA A 58 6.35 13.28 -1.36
C ALA A 58 6.31 12.96 0.15
N ALA A 59 5.13 12.90 0.75
CA ALA A 59 4.97 12.49 2.15
C ALA A 59 5.47 11.06 2.38
N ALA A 60 5.19 10.13 1.47
CA ALA A 60 5.73 8.76 1.54
C ALA A 60 7.26 8.74 1.45
N LEU A 61 7.86 9.56 0.58
CA LEU A 61 9.33 9.69 0.49
C LEU A 61 9.94 10.25 1.79
N ALA A 62 9.26 11.20 2.45
CA ALA A 62 9.72 11.73 3.75
C ALA A 62 9.81 10.65 4.83
N VAL A 63 8.85 9.71 4.86
CA VAL A 63 8.91 8.53 5.75
C VAL A 63 10.13 7.66 5.44
N LEU A 64 10.41 7.40 4.17
CA LEU A 64 11.56 6.57 3.78
C LEU A 64 12.90 7.22 4.17
N GLU A 65 13.02 8.54 4.05
CA GLU A 65 14.22 9.25 4.49
C GLU A 65 14.36 9.28 6.02
N ALA A 66 13.26 9.49 6.74
CA ALA A 66 13.23 9.38 8.20
C ALA A 66 13.65 7.97 8.68
N ALA A 67 13.18 6.92 8.00
CA ALA A 67 13.57 5.54 8.29
C ALA A 67 15.07 5.30 8.03
N ARG A 68 15.62 5.83 6.93
CA ARG A 68 17.07 5.76 6.63
C ARG A 68 17.91 6.44 7.71
N ARG A 69 17.47 7.61 8.18
CA ARG A 69 18.14 8.34 9.26
C ARG A 69 18.07 7.55 10.57
N SER A 70 16.88 7.06 10.93
CA SER A 70 16.67 6.25 12.13
C SER A 70 17.58 5.02 12.16
N ALA A 71 17.69 4.29 11.05
CA ALA A 71 18.56 3.12 10.95
C ALA A 71 20.06 3.45 11.09
N ARG A 72 20.49 4.62 10.62
CA ARG A 72 21.90 5.06 10.70
C ARG A 72 22.27 5.56 12.08
N GLU A 73 21.39 6.34 12.70
CA GLU A 73 21.66 7.08 13.94
C GLU A 73 21.15 6.35 15.18
N GLY A 74 20.32 5.32 15.04
CA GLY A 74 19.72 4.60 16.17
C GLY A 74 18.71 5.44 16.94
N VAL A 75 18.09 6.44 16.31
CA VAL A 75 17.15 7.38 16.94
C VAL A 75 15.75 7.28 16.35
N THR A 76 14.73 7.67 17.12
CA THR A 76 13.38 7.91 16.60
C THR A 76 13.34 9.26 15.89
N VAL A 77 12.76 9.30 14.69
CA VAL A 77 12.57 10.53 13.91
C VAL A 77 11.08 10.87 13.87
N THR A 78 10.72 12.06 14.36
CA THR A 78 9.35 12.59 14.30
C THR A 78 9.11 13.30 12.97
N LEU A 79 7.92 13.09 12.38
CA LEU A 79 7.45 13.69 11.12
C LEU A 79 6.39 14.76 11.39
#